data_AF-A0A0S7X4F2-F1
#
_entry.id   AF-A0A0S7X4F2-F1
#
_cell.length_a   1.000
_cell.length_b   1.000
_cell.length_c   1.000
_cell.angle_alpha   90.00
_cell.angle_beta   90.00
_cell.angle_gamma   90.00
#
_symmetry.space_group_name_H-M   'P 1'
#
loop_
_entity.id
_entity.type
_entity.pdbx_description
1 polymer ?
#
loop_
_entity_poly.entity_id
_entity_poly.type
_entity_poly.pdbx_seq_one_letter_code
_entity_poly.pdbx_strand_id
1 'polypeptide(L)'
;MNQFYFLTAKLPAQIGLTIFLILSVLFLGFFSWNFDKTEREIIFSEAYYPMIGKRKIVEAIEDPFKEVIKIEAEEEILYYQKQSFWDEEDFLKILNLREEFSKMEIGSFEKNILEEGKKEIEIKNSEFEFNKEEKSTVFTCQIRGTMEDNDSFDFHWLLKNFPFNFFKFKKFDKELIFDGKINGISTEISLKFPFSIANSKERVWQK
;
A
#
# COMPACT_ATOMS: atom_id res chain seq x y z
N MET A 1 38.45 70.07 -18.52
CA MET A 1 39.28 69.38 -19.52
C MET A 1 40.25 68.47 -18.77
N ASN A 2 40.18 67.16 -19.08
CA ASN A 2 41.27 66.18 -19.26
C ASN A 2 42.42 66.13 -18.23
N GLN A 3 42.94 65.00 -17.78
CA GLN A 3 42.76 63.58 -18.11
C GLN A 3 43.40 62.72 -17.00
N PHE A 4 43.01 61.45 -16.98
CA PHE A 4 43.50 60.29 -16.23
C PHE A 4 45.03 60.15 -16.07
N TYR A 5 45.43 59.54 -14.95
CA TYR A 5 46.52 58.54 -14.93
C TYR A 5 46.20 57.36 -13.99
N PHE A 6 46.25 56.16 -14.57
CA PHE A 6 46.41 54.85 -13.91
C PHE A 6 47.87 54.67 -13.51
N LEU A 7 48.16 54.03 -12.36
CA LEU A 7 49.06 52.87 -12.28
C LEU A 7 49.15 52.28 -10.86
N THR A 8 49.24 50.96 -10.87
CA THR A 8 49.20 49.97 -9.79
C THR A 8 50.48 49.88 -8.95
N ALA A 9 50.38 49.50 -7.68
CA ALA A 9 51.49 48.90 -6.93
C ALA A 9 51.01 47.74 -6.04
N LYS A 10 51.64 46.58 -6.24
CA LYS A 10 51.63 45.35 -5.43
C LYS A 10 52.60 45.52 -4.25
N LEU A 11 52.28 45.04 -3.05
CA LEU A 11 53.24 44.70 -1.98
C LEU A 11 52.53 43.89 -0.85
N PRO A 12 53.24 43.14 0.01
CA PRO A 12 53.19 41.69 0.02
C PRO A 12 52.95 41.06 1.41
N ALA A 13 53.09 39.74 1.43
CA ALA A 13 52.92 38.82 2.55
C ALA A 13 53.88 39.03 3.74
N GLN A 14 53.41 38.52 4.89
CA GLN A 14 54.09 38.23 6.16
C GLN A 14 54.19 39.36 7.19
N ILE A 15 53.21 39.41 8.11
CA ILE A 15 53.48 39.49 9.55
C ILE A 15 52.60 38.42 10.22
N GLY A 16 53.25 37.41 10.79
CA GLY A 16 52.61 36.26 11.39
C GLY A 16 52.15 36.50 12.83
N LEU A 17 51.33 35.55 13.26
CA LEU A 17 51.14 35.05 14.63
C LEU A 17 51.25 36.08 15.78
N THR A 18 50.11 36.27 16.44
CA THR A 18 49.88 36.17 17.90
C THR A 18 48.95 37.28 18.37
N ILE A 19 47.71 37.29 17.89
CA ILE A 19 46.57 37.77 18.68
C ILE A 19 45.53 36.64 18.64
N PHE A 20 45.86 35.65 19.46
CA PHE A 20 45.02 34.52 19.83
C PHE A 20 43.93 35.04 20.76
N LEU A 21 42.68 34.70 20.46
CA LEU A 21 41.54 34.63 21.39
C LEU A 21 41.09 35.92 22.11
N ILE A 22 39.83 36.28 21.86
CA ILE A 22 38.84 36.98 22.71
C ILE A 22 38.19 38.13 21.91
N LEU A 23 36.86 38.16 21.93
CA LEU A 23 35.92 39.10 21.28
C LEU A 23 35.51 38.74 19.84
N SER A 24 35.21 37.45 19.65
CA SER A 24 33.95 37.07 19.03
C SER A 24 32.80 37.71 19.82
N VAL A 25 32.09 38.69 19.26
CA VAL A 25 30.73 39.15 19.63
C VAL A 25 30.51 40.49 18.90
N LEU A 26 29.38 40.60 18.20
CA LEU A 26 28.89 41.76 17.42
C LEU A 26 29.46 41.90 16.01
N PHE A 27 28.82 41.27 15.03
CA PHE A 27 28.28 41.91 13.80
C PHE A 27 27.99 40.88 12.69
N LEU A 28 27.11 39.92 12.97
CA LEU A 28 26.30 39.27 11.93
C LEU A 28 24.87 39.18 12.44
N GLY A 29 24.24 40.35 12.55
CA GLY A 29 22.79 40.44 12.49
C GLY A 29 22.41 40.68 11.04
N PHE A 30 21.64 39.78 10.44
CA PHE A 30 20.33 40.09 9.87
C PHE A 30 19.77 38.83 9.19
N PHE A 31 18.55 38.46 9.60
CA PHE A 31 17.73 37.36 9.06
C PHE A 31 18.19 35.92 9.33
N SER A 32 18.01 35.48 10.57
CA SER A 32 17.35 34.19 10.77
C SER A 32 16.34 34.33 11.87
N TRP A 33 15.09 34.21 11.46
CA TRP A 33 13.89 34.31 12.26
C TRP A 33 13.92 33.21 13.31
N ASN A 34 13.84 33.59 14.58
CA ASN A 34 13.68 32.67 15.71
C ASN A 34 12.41 31.84 15.51
N PHE A 35 12.57 30.59 15.05
CA PHE A 35 11.62 29.54 15.38
C PHE A 35 12.15 28.85 16.62
N ASP A 36 11.42 29.05 17.71
CA ASP A 36 11.70 28.49 19.02
C ASP A 36 11.87 26.97 18.92
N LYS A 37 12.94 26.46 19.55
CA LYS A 37 13.38 25.07 19.45
C LYS A 37 12.44 24.11 20.21
N THR A 38 11.48 24.67 20.95
CA THR A 38 10.48 23.94 21.73
C THR A 38 9.27 23.46 20.92
N GLU A 39 9.03 23.98 19.71
CA GLU A 39 7.89 23.55 18.88
C GLU A 39 8.22 22.39 17.90
N ARG A 40 9.50 22.09 17.65
CA ARG A 40 9.87 20.95 16.79
C ARG A 40 9.81 19.59 17.47
N GLU A 41 9.88 19.52 18.80
CA GLU A 41 9.71 18.27 19.55
C GLU A 41 8.25 17.96 19.88
N ILE A 42 7.35 18.95 19.81
CA ILE A 42 5.91 18.73 20.01
C ILE A 42 5.24 18.26 18.72
N ILE A 43 5.65 18.76 17.54
CA ILE A 43 5.05 18.33 16.26
C ILE A 43 5.56 16.94 15.80
N PHE A 44 6.77 16.52 16.20
CA PHE A 44 7.30 15.19 15.86
C PHE A 44 6.94 14.08 16.85
N SER A 45 6.53 14.40 18.08
CA SER A 45 6.12 13.38 19.06
C SER A 45 4.63 13.02 18.96
N GLU A 46 3.75 13.97 18.62
CA GLU A 46 2.32 13.70 18.45
C GLU A 46 1.96 12.95 17.17
N ALA A 47 2.82 12.90 16.15
CA ALA A 47 2.58 12.10 14.94
C ALA A 47 3.18 10.68 15.02
N TYR A 48 4.21 10.47 15.84
CA TYR A 48 4.95 9.20 15.91
C TYR A 48 4.48 8.29 17.06
N TYR A 49 4.01 8.85 18.19
CA TYR A 49 3.48 8.08 19.31
C TYR A 49 2.04 7.54 19.17
N PRO A 50 1.09 8.10 18.38
CA PRO A 50 -0.19 7.43 18.14
C PRO A 50 -0.07 6.22 17.21
N MET A 51 1.00 6.10 16.40
CA MET A 51 1.13 4.99 15.44
C MET A 51 1.35 3.63 16.12
N ILE A 52 2.07 3.60 17.24
CA ILE A 52 2.31 2.35 18.01
C ILE A 52 1.00 1.89 18.68
N GLY A 53 0.21 2.83 19.20
CA GLY A 53 -1.12 2.55 19.74
C GLY A 53 -2.09 2.05 18.66
N LYS A 54 -2.13 2.71 17.51
CA LYS A 54 -3.02 2.35 16.41
C LYS A 54 -2.73 0.98 15.79
N ARG A 55 -1.47 0.59 15.58
CA ARG A 55 -1.14 -0.78 15.11
C ARG A 55 -1.66 -1.85 16.06
N LYS A 56 -1.48 -1.65 17.36
CA LYS A 56 -1.97 -2.58 18.38
C LYS A 56 -3.51 -2.66 18.41
N ILE A 57 -4.20 -1.57 18.06
CA ILE A 57 -5.67 -1.58 17.94
C ILE A 57 -6.09 -2.32 16.67
N VAL A 58 -5.36 -2.18 15.56
CA VAL A 58 -5.63 -2.96 14.34
C VAL A 58 -5.40 -4.46 14.59
N GLU A 59 -4.37 -4.83 15.36
CA GLU A 59 -4.13 -6.21 15.79
C GLU A 59 -5.21 -6.79 16.72
N ALA A 60 -6.09 -5.95 17.27
CA ALA A 60 -7.19 -6.36 18.15
C ALA A 60 -8.55 -6.44 17.41
N ILE A 61 -8.57 -6.18 16.10
CA ILE A 61 -9.75 -6.38 15.25
C ILE A 61 -9.81 -7.89 14.93
N GLU A 62 -10.94 -8.53 15.17
CA GLU A 62 -11.12 -9.94 14.81
C GLU A 62 -11.28 -10.11 13.31
N ASP A 63 -11.12 -11.33 12.81
CA ASP A 63 -11.33 -11.63 11.39
C ASP A 63 -12.80 -11.40 10.98
N PRO A 64 -13.07 -11.02 9.73
CA PRO A 64 -14.45 -10.86 9.25
C PRO A 64 -15.19 -12.20 9.34
N PHE A 65 -16.46 -12.17 9.74
CA PHE A 65 -17.25 -13.40 9.86
C PHE A 65 -17.67 -13.96 8.49
N LYS A 66 -17.67 -13.12 7.45
CA LYS A 66 -17.96 -13.49 6.06
C LYS A 66 -17.09 -12.71 5.08
N GLU A 67 -16.67 -13.38 4.02
CA GLU A 67 -15.98 -12.78 2.87
C GLU A 67 -16.63 -13.19 1.55
N VAL A 68 -16.65 -12.26 0.60
CA VAL A 68 -17.10 -12.48 -0.78
C VAL A 68 -16.00 -11.95 -1.70
N ILE A 69 -15.41 -12.86 -2.46
CA ILE A 69 -14.36 -12.56 -3.44
C ILE A 69 -14.95 -12.72 -4.85
N LYS A 70 -14.86 -11.68 -5.66
CA LYS A 70 -15.28 -11.69 -7.07
C LYS A 70 -14.09 -11.34 -7.93
N ILE A 71 -13.87 -12.13 -8.96
CA ILE A 71 -12.84 -11.86 -9.97
C ILE A 71 -13.49 -11.99 -11.34
N GLU A 72 -13.43 -10.91 -12.11
CA GLU A 72 -13.92 -10.90 -13.48
C GLU A 72 -12.73 -10.68 -14.41
N ALA A 73 -12.57 -11.56 -15.40
CA ALA A 73 -11.52 -11.45 -16.40
C ALA A 73 -12.02 -10.67 -17.62
N GLU A 74 -11.24 -9.68 -18.06
CA GLU A 74 -11.42 -8.98 -19.34
C GLU A 74 -10.06 -8.89 -20.02
N GLU A 75 -9.94 -9.48 -21.22
CA GLU A 75 -8.67 -9.60 -21.94
C GLU A 75 -7.57 -10.21 -21.06
N GLU A 76 -6.54 -9.45 -20.70
CA GLU A 76 -5.41 -9.87 -19.85
C GLU A 76 -5.53 -9.35 -18.39
N ILE A 77 -6.63 -8.68 -18.07
CA ILE A 77 -6.85 -7.98 -16.79
C ILE A 77 -7.82 -8.79 -15.93
N LEU A 78 -7.47 -8.98 -14.66
CA LEU A 78 -8.39 -9.47 -13.64
C LEU A 78 -8.88 -8.30 -12.78
N TYR A 79 -10.19 -8.07 -12.77
CA TYR A 79 -10.86 -7.14 -11.88
C TYR A 79 -11.17 -7.86 -10.58
N TYR A 80 -10.38 -7.59 -9.54
CA TYR A 80 -10.50 -8.21 -8.23
C TYR A 80 -11.35 -7.34 -7.32
N GLN A 81 -12.28 -7.98 -6.61
CA GLN A 81 -13.05 -7.39 -5.52
C GLN A 81 -13.10 -8.36 -4.33
N LYS A 82 -12.81 -7.85 -3.14
CA LYS A 82 -13.02 -8.55 -1.87
C LYS A 82 -13.92 -7.70 -0.98
N GLN A 83 -15.07 -8.25 -0.59
CA GLN A 83 -15.95 -7.67 0.41
C GLN A 83 -15.85 -8.49 1.71
N SER A 84 -15.54 -7.81 2.81
CA SER A 84 -15.45 -8.40 4.15
C SER A 84 -16.55 -7.84 5.03
N PHE A 85 -17.29 -8.71 5.71
CA PHE A 85 -18.39 -8.36 6.61
C PHE A 85 -17.95 -8.53 8.06
N TRP A 86 -18.26 -7.52 8.87
CA TRP A 86 -17.75 -7.38 10.23
C TRP A 86 -18.90 -7.27 11.21
N ASP A 87 -18.71 -7.74 12.44
CA ASP A 87 -19.65 -7.40 13.50
C ASP A 87 -19.62 -5.88 13.76
N GLU A 88 -20.59 -5.42 14.53
CA GLU A 88 -20.76 -3.98 14.77
C GLU A 88 -19.63 -3.36 15.56
N GLU A 89 -19.08 -4.07 16.55
CA GLU A 89 -18.02 -3.55 17.40
C GLU A 89 -16.74 -3.34 16.59
N ASP A 90 -16.35 -4.35 15.83
CA ASP A 90 -15.14 -4.33 15.02
C ASP A 90 -15.28 -3.40 13.81
N PHE A 91 -16.45 -3.34 13.19
CA PHE A 91 -16.70 -2.36 12.13
C PHE A 91 -16.55 -0.91 12.62
N LEU A 92 -17.03 -0.60 13.83
CA LEU A 92 -16.85 0.74 14.42
C LEU A 92 -15.37 1.03 14.72
N LYS A 93 -14.59 0.05 15.19
CA LYS A 93 -13.13 0.19 15.35
C LYS A 93 -12.46 0.48 14.01
N ILE A 94 -12.79 -0.30 12.98
CA ILE A 94 -12.30 -0.12 11.59
C ILE A 94 -12.63 1.29 11.09
N LEU A 95 -13.86 1.78 11.29
CA LEU A 95 -14.24 3.13 10.86
C LEU A 95 -13.41 4.24 11.53
N ASN A 96 -13.02 4.07 12.79
CA ASN A 96 -12.15 5.00 13.51
C ASN A 96 -10.69 4.96 13.02
N LEU A 97 -10.30 3.89 12.34
CA LEU A 97 -8.95 3.64 11.82
C LEU A 97 -8.92 3.53 10.29
N ARG A 98 -9.86 4.22 9.63
CA ARG A 98 -10.12 4.10 8.19
C ARG A 98 -8.84 4.10 7.34
N GLU A 99 -8.02 5.14 7.48
CA GLU A 99 -6.83 5.32 6.64
C GLU A 99 -5.75 4.27 6.94
N GLU A 100 -5.50 3.97 8.21
CA GLU A 100 -4.50 2.99 8.62
C GLU A 100 -4.92 1.57 8.21
N PHE A 101 -6.19 1.22 8.40
CA PHE A 101 -6.75 -0.07 8.02
C PHE A 101 -6.68 -0.28 6.50
N SER A 102 -7.11 0.70 5.70
CA SER A 102 -7.03 0.63 4.24
C SER A 102 -5.59 0.47 3.74
N LYS A 103 -4.65 1.27 4.28
CA LYS A 103 -3.22 1.16 3.90
C LYS A 103 -2.64 -0.19 4.27
N MET A 104 -3.00 -0.73 5.43
CA MET A 104 -2.55 -2.05 5.86
C MET A 104 -3.10 -3.15 4.96
N GLU A 105 -4.40 -3.18 4.69
CA GLU A 105 -5.02 -4.19 3.84
C GLU A 105 -4.45 -4.18 2.43
N ILE A 106 -4.35 -2.99 1.81
CA ILE A 106 -3.76 -2.84 0.47
C ILE A 106 -2.30 -3.30 0.47
N GLY A 107 -1.50 -2.83 1.43
CA GLY A 107 -0.09 -3.18 1.51
C GLY A 107 0.14 -4.68 1.77
N SER A 108 -0.70 -5.31 2.60
CA SER A 108 -0.66 -6.75 2.86
C SER A 108 -1.01 -7.54 1.60
N PHE A 109 -2.07 -7.15 0.89
CA PHE A 109 -2.48 -7.78 -0.36
C PHE A 109 -1.40 -7.67 -1.45
N GLU A 110 -0.88 -6.46 -1.68
CA GLU A 110 0.16 -6.22 -2.68
C GLU A 110 1.43 -7.01 -2.37
N LYS A 111 1.87 -6.99 -1.11
CA LYS A 111 3.02 -7.76 -0.65
C LYS A 111 2.82 -9.26 -0.88
N ASN A 112 1.65 -9.79 -0.52
CA ASN A 112 1.33 -11.22 -0.70
C ASN A 112 1.39 -11.63 -2.17
N ILE A 113 0.97 -10.78 -3.10
CA ILE A 113 1.04 -11.11 -4.53
C ILE A 113 2.47 -10.99 -5.06
N LEU A 114 3.22 -9.96 -4.67
CA LEU A 114 4.56 -9.66 -5.20
C LEU A 114 5.66 -10.60 -4.67
N GLU A 115 5.54 -11.09 -3.43
CA GLU A 115 6.54 -12.02 -2.83
C GLU A 115 6.58 -13.39 -3.53
N GLU A 116 5.60 -13.72 -4.37
CA GLU A 116 5.54 -14.96 -5.17
C GLU A 116 6.40 -14.89 -6.45
N GLY A 117 7.16 -13.81 -6.65
CA GLY A 117 7.80 -13.42 -7.90
C GLY A 117 8.71 -14.45 -8.57
N LYS A 118 8.16 -15.19 -9.54
CA LYS A 118 8.86 -15.57 -10.79
C LYS A 118 8.45 -14.71 -11.99
N LYS A 119 7.39 -13.91 -11.88
CA LYS A 119 6.78 -13.13 -12.98
C LYS A 119 6.41 -11.72 -12.50
N GLU A 120 6.43 -10.76 -13.42
CA GLU A 120 6.07 -9.35 -13.17
C GLU A 120 4.54 -9.23 -13.11
N ILE A 121 3.96 -9.42 -11.91
CA ILE A 121 2.55 -9.14 -11.64
C ILE A 121 2.41 -7.66 -11.29
N GLU A 122 1.47 -6.97 -11.94
CA GLU A 122 1.20 -5.56 -11.71
C GLU A 122 -0.19 -5.40 -11.09
N ILE A 123 -0.27 -4.59 -10.01
CA ILE A 123 -1.52 -4.22 -9.35
C ILE A 123 -1.76 -2.74 -9.58
N LYS A 124 -2.95 -2.39 -10.06
CA LYS A 124 -3.37 -1.01 -10.39
C LYS A 124 -4.73 -0.70 -9.79
N ASN A 125 -5.00 0.60 -9.62
CA ASN A 125 -6.30 1.13 -9.22
C ASN A 125 -6.82 0.47 -7.92
N SER A 126 -5.94 0.31 -6.94
CA SER A 126 -6.28 -0.19 -5.60
C SER A 126 -7.16 0.84 -4.88
N GLU A 127 -8.40 0.46 -4.58
CA GLU A 127 -9.39 1.30 -3.90
C GLU A 127 -10.01 0.55 -2.72
N PHE A 128 -10.40 1.30 -1.69
CA PHE A 128 -10.95 0.74 -0.46
C PHE A 128 -12.14 1.56 0.02
N GLU A 129 -13.30 0.91 0.14
CA GLU A 129 -14.57 1.52 0.51
C GLU A 129 -15.15 0.92 1.80
N PHE A 130 -16.03 1.69 2.45
CA PHE A 130 -16.66 1.32 3.72
C PHE A 130 -18.18 1.48 3.59
N ASN A 131 -18.90 0.37 3.61
CA ASN A 131 -20.36 0.34 3.58
C ASN A 131 -20.90 0.26 5.01
N LYS A 132 -21.50 1.34 5.49
CA LYS A 132 -22.06 1.42 6.84
C LYS A 132 -23.35 0.63 7.02
N GLU A 133 -24.15 0.49 5.96
CA GLU A 133 -25.44 -0.20 6.01
C GLU A 133 -25.23 -1.70 6.16
N GLU A 134 -24.29 -2.25 5.39
CA GLU A 134 -23.95 -3.68 5.42
C GLU A 134 -22.85 -4.02 6.43
N LYS A 135 -22.28 -3.00 7.11
CA LYS A 135 -21.14 -3.14 8.03
C LYS A 135 -19.99 -3.92 7.37
N SER A 136 -19.66 -3.51 6.16
CA SER A 136 -18.68 -4.20 5.32
C SER A 136 -17.62 -3.25 4.78
N THR A 137 -16.46 -3.80 4.49
CA THR A 137 -15.39 -3.13 3.73
C THR A 137 -15.28 -3.76 2.36
N VAL A 138 -14.97 -2.96 1.34
CA VAL A 138 -14.78 -3.44 -0.03
C VAL A 138 -13.41 -2.99 -0.51
N PHE A 139 -12.57 -3.94 -0.89
CA PHE A 139 -11.30 -3.69 -1.55
C PHE A 139 -11.41 -4.10 -3.01
N THR A 140 -10.96 -3.23 -3.92
CA THR A 140 -10.96 -3.48 -5.36
C THR A 140 -9.60 -3.14 -5.97
N CYS A 141 -9.18 -3.89 -6.99
CA CYS A 141 -8.02 -3.56 -7.79
C CYS A 141 -8.06 -4.25 -9.17
N GLN A 142 -7.15 -3.84 -10.05
CA GLN A 142 -6.87 -4.51 -11.31
C GLN A 142 -5.54 -5.25 -11.21
N ILE A 143 -5.51 -6.50 -11.65
CA ILE A 143 -4.32 -7.35 -11.63
C ILE A 143 -3.96 -7.72 -13.07
N ARG A 144 -2.70 -7.48 -13.45
CA ARG A 144 -2.12 -7.84 -14.76
C ARG A 144 -0.92 -8.76 -14.59
N GLY A 145 -0.55 -9.45 -15.67
CA GLY A 145 0.60 -10.36 -15.68
C GLY A 145 0.29 -11.78 -15.20
N THR A 146 -0.96 -12.05 -14.80
CA THR A 146 -1.44 -13.40 -14.43
C THR A 146 -1.73 -14.28 -15.64
N MET A 147 -1.93 -13.70 -16.83
CA MET A 147 -2.16 -14.45 -18.06
C MET A 147 -0.85 -15.06 -18.60
N GLU A 148 -0.82 -16.37 -18.84
CA GLU A 148 0.24 -17.14 -19.48
C GLU A 148 -0.16 -17.51 -20.91
N ASP A 149 0.80 -17.42 -21.84
CA ASP A 149 0.71 -17.89 -23.23
C ASP A 149 -0.55 -17.47 -24.02
N ASN A 150 -1.18 -16.37 -23.63
CA ASN A 150 -2.39 -15.77 -24.21
C ASN A 150 -3.66 -16.65 -24.15
N ASP A 151 -3.66 -17.73 -23.38
CA ASP A 151 -4.81 -18.64 -23.30
C ASP A 151 -5.16 -19.11 -21.88
N SER A 152 -4.33 -18.77 -20.89
CA SER A 152 -4.50 -19.26 -19.53
C SER A 152 -4.20 -18.21 -18.46
N PHE A 153 -4.89 -18.28 -17.33
CA PHE A 153 -4.66 -17.47 -16.14
C PHE A 153 -4.11 -18.33 -15.02
N ASP A 154 -3.04 -17.86 -14.39
CA ASP A 154 -2.50 -18.42 -13.16
C ASP A 154 -3.14 -17.76 -11.93
N PHE A 155 -3.72 -18.59 -11.06
CA PHE A 155 -4.33 -18.20 -9.79
C PHE A 155 -3.58 -18.75 -8.58
N HIS A 156 -2.32 -19.17 -8.73
CA HIS A 156 -1.48 -19.56 -7.60
C HIS A 156 -1.45 -18.49 -6.51
N TRP A 157 -1.33 -17.22 -6.91
CA TRP A 157 -1.34 -16.06 -6.00
C TRP A 157 -2.59 -15.97 -5.10
N LEU A 158 -3.74 -16.42 -5.60
CA LEU A 158 -5.00 -16.45 -4.87
C LEU A 158 -5.09 -17.71 -3.98
N LEU A 159 -4.79 -18.87 -4.57
CA LEU A 159 -5.06 -20.17 -3.97
C LEU A 159 -4.02 -20.59 -2.93
N LYS A 160 -2.81 -20.02 -2.94
CA LYS A 160 -1.74 -20.36 -1.98
C LYS A 160 -2.15 -20.22 -0.51
N ASN A 161 -3.07 -19.29 -0.23
CA ASN A 161 -3.56 -19.01 1.12
C ASN A 161 -4.75 -19.92 1.49
N PHE A 162 -5.21 -20.76 0.58
CA PHE A 162 -6.34 -21.66 0.79
C PHE A 162 -5.85 -23.11 0.94
N PRO A 163 -6.54 -23.93 1.76
CA PRO A 163 -6.18 -25.33 1.96
C PRO A 163 -6.63 -26.23 0.78
N PHE A 164 -7.01 -25.64 -0.36
CA PHE A 164 -7.55 -26.35 -1.52
C PHE A 164 -7.27 -25.60 -2.82
N ASN A 165 -7.62 -26.25 -3.93
CA ASN A 165 -7.42 -25.76 -5.29
C ASN A 165 -8.76 -25.78 -6.06
N PHE A 166 -8.75 -25.50 -7.37
CA PHE A 166 -9.97 -25.38 -8.17
C PHE A 166 -10.83 -26.64 -8.27
N PHE A 167 -10.35 -27.83 -7.86
CA PHE A 167 -11.20 -29.02 -7.79
C PHE A 167 -12.30 -28.94 -6.71
N LYS A 168 -12.24 -27.97 -5.79
CA LYS A 168 -13.32 -27.69 -4.85
C LYS A 168 -14.38 -26.74 -5.40
N PHE A 169 -14.14 -26.12 -6.55
CA PHE A 169 -15.06 -25.17 -7.16
C PHE A 169 -16.10 -25.92 -7.99
N LYS A 170 -17.33 -25.45 -7.95
CA LYS A 170 -18.35 -25.80 -8.93
C LYS A 170 -18.02 -25.08 -10.23
N LYS A 171 -17.95 -25.85 -11.31
CA LYS A 171 -17.62 -25.34 -12.64
C LYS A 171 -18.89 -25.18 -13.47
N PHE A 172 -19.01 -24.01 -14.09
CA PHE A 172 -19.98 -23.69 -15.13
C PHE A 172 -19.24 -23.40 -16.44
N ASP A 173 -19.98 -23.07 -17.51
CA ASP A 173 -19.38 -22.82 -18.82
C ASP A 173 -18.27 -21.75 -18.76
N LYS A 174 -18.54 -20.62 -18.10
CA LYS A 174 -17.64 -19.45 -18.02
C LYS A 174 -17.29 -19.02 -16.59
N GLU A 175 -17.58 -19.86 -15.60
CA GLU A 175 -17.49 -19.47 -14.20
C GLU A 175 -17.01 -20.61 -13.31
N LEU A 176 -16.22 -20.27 -12.28
CA LEU A 176 -15.89 -21.13 -11.14
C LEU A 176 -16.47 -20.50 -9.87
N ILE A 177 -17.23 -21.28 -9.11
CA ILE A 177 -17.85 -20.82 -7.86
C ILE A 177 -17.42 -21.73 -6.70
N PHE A 178 -16.92 -21.14 -5.63
CA PHE A 178 -16.73 -21.80 -4.34
C PHE A 178 -17.64 -21.15 -3.30
N ASP A 179 -18.25 -21.99 -2.46
CA ASP A 179 -19.03 -21.58 -1.30
C ASP A 179 -18.71 -22.57 -0.17
N GLY A 180 -18.19 -22.05 0.94
CA GLY A 180 -17.74 -22.87 2.06
C GLY A 180 -17.07 -22.05 3.16
N LYS A 181 -16.25 -22.73 3.98
CA LYS A 181 -15.46 -22.05 5.02
C LYS A 181 -13.97 -22.13 4.73
N ILE A 182 -13.27 -21.02 4.90
CA ILE A 182 -11.81 -20.93 4.84
C ILE A 182 -11.34 -20.39 6.18
N ASN A 183 -10.50 -21.15 6.89
CA ASN A 183 -10.00 -20.78 8.24
C ASN A 183 -11.10 -20.39 9.25
N GLY A 184 -12.31 -20.98 9.10
CA GLY A 184 -13.46 -20.70 9.97
C GLY A 184 -14.40 -19.59 9.46
N ILE A 185 -13.93 -18.74 8.55
CA ILE A 185 -14.68 -17.64 7.92
C ILE A 185 -15.59 -18.19 6.83
N SER A 186 -16.83 -17.69 6.75
CA SER A 186 -17.74 -18.03 5.64
C SER A 186 -17.27 -17.33 4.37
N THR A 187 -16.88 -18.07 3.33
CA THR A 187 -16.27 -17.48 2.13
C THR A 187 -16.99 -17.93 0.86
N GLU A 188 -17.37 -16.95 0.04
CA GLU A 188 -17.84 -17.13 -1.33
C GLU A 188 -16.77 -16.61 -2.30
N ILE A 189 -16.45 -17.38 -3.33
CA ILE A 189 -15.51 -16.98 -4.38
C ILE A 189 -16.16 -17.23 -5.73
N SER A 190 -16.20 -16.21 -6.58
CA SER A 190 -16.66 -16.32 -7.98
C SER A 190 -15.57 -15.82 -8.93
N LEU A 191 -15.22 -16.65 -9.91
CA LEU A 191 -14.31 -16.31 -10.99
C LEU A 191 -15.07 -16.37 -12.31
N LYS A 192 -15.21 -15.24 -13.01
CA LYS A 192 -15.95 -15.14 -14.27
C LYS A 192 -15.02 -14.80 -15.43
N PHE A 193 -15.26 -15.45 -16.56
CA PHE A 193 -14.45 -15.31 -17.76
C PHE A 193 -15.33 -14.96 -18.97
N PRO A 194 -14.78 -14.27 -19.99
CA PRO A 194 -15.55 -13.91 -21.18
C PRO A 194 -15.76 -15.10 -22.14
N PHE A 195 -15.04 -16.20 -21.92
CA PHE A 195 -15.01 -17.41 -22.75
C PHE A 195 -15.31 -18.68 -21.93
N SER A 196 -15.63 -19.77 -22.63
CA SER A 196 -15.80 -21.08 -22.01
C SER A 196 -14.47 -21.59 -21.45
N ILE A 197 -14.50 -22.21 -20.26
CA ILE A 197 -13.28 -22.52 -19.52
C ILE A 197 -13.01 -24.01 -19.36
N ALA A 198 -11.73 -24.34 -19.25
CA ALA A 198 -11.19 -25.53 -18.62
C ALA A 198 -10.24 -25.13 -17.49
N ASN A 199 -10.01 -26.01 -16.52
CA ASN A 199 -9.19 -25.69 -15.35
C ASN A 199 -8.40 -26.90 -14.87
N SER A 200 -7.28 -26.63 -14.20
CA SER A 200 -6.47 -27.60 -13.47
C SER A 200 -6.57 -27.32 -11.97
N LYS A 201 -5.49 -27.59 -11.22
CA LYS A 201 -5.39 -27.24 -9.80
C LYS A 201 -5.48 -25.72 -9.61
N GLU A 202 -4.64 -24.97 -10.31
CA GLU A 202 -4.42 -23.53 -10.02
C GLU A 202 -4.52 -22.65 -11.26
N ARG A 203 -4.81 -23.25 -12.43
CA ARG A 203 -4.92 -22.53 -13.70
C ARG A 203 -6.29 -22.69 -14.31
N VAL A 204 -6.70 -21.66 -15.05
CA VAL A 204 -7.91 -21.65 -15.88
C VAL A 204 -7.50 -21.27 -17.29
N TRP A 205 -7.97 -21.99 -18.32
CA TRP A 205 -7.68 -21.69 -19.71
C TRP A 205 -8.94 -21.71 -20.57
N GLN A 206 -8.86 -21.05 -21.72
CA GLN A 206 -9.92 -21.05 -22.72
C GLN A 206 -10.08 -22.45 -23.31
N LYS A 207 -11.34 -22.89 -23.46
CA LYS A 207 -11.70 -24.15 -24.12
C LYS A 207 -11.88 -23.97 -25.63
#